data_AF-A0A0Q9P8S9-F1
#
_entry.id   AF-A0A0Q9P8S9-F1
#
_cell.length_a   1.000
_cell.length_b   1.000
_cell.length_c   1.000
_cell.angle_alpha   90.00
_cell.angle_beta   90.00
_cell.angle_gamma   90.00
#
_symmetry.space_group_name_H-M   'P 1'
#
loop_
_entity.id
_entity.type
_entity.pdbx_description
1 polymer ?
#
loop_
_entity_poly.entity_id
_entity_poly.type
_entity_poly.pdbx_seq_one_letter_code
_entity_poly.pdbx_strand_id
1 'polypeptide(L)'
;MKLQSEPAVLEQCGALRGKRAAVKVSWDATTARVNTVKIWVQDPSKEPKLWAATGAAGSKVSGAWMTDGSAFILTDAGGRQLARLVMRAASCG
;
A
#
# COMPACT_ATOMS: atom_id res chain seq x y z
N MET A 1 -10.86 -8.05 -7.54
CA MET A 1 -9.95 -6.97 -7.12
C MET A 1 -8.91 -7.54 -6.18
N LYS A 2 -7.63 -7.25 -6.41
CA LYS A 2 -6.53 -7.70 -5.56
C LYS A 2 -5.61 -6.51 -5.24
N LEU A 3 -5.25 -6.35 -3.98
CA LEU A 3 -4.23 -5.40 -3.52
C LEU A 3 -3.47 -6.06 -2.37
N GLN A 4 -2.16 -6.23 -2.52
CA GLN A 4 -1.32 -6.93 -1.57
C GLN A 4 0.07 -6.32 -1.50
N SER A 5 0.81 -6.57 -0.41
CA SER A 5 2.20 -6.15 -0.25
C SER A 5 3.12 -7.32 0.08
N GLU A 6 4.38 -7.16 -0.31
CA GLU A 6 5.49 -8.03 0.08
C GLU A 6 6.60 -7.17 0.70
N PRO A 7 6.96 -7.37 1.98
CA PRO A 7 6.31 -8.30 2.91
C PRO A 7 4.86 -7.89 3.25
N ALA A 8 4.04 -8.87 3.63
CA ALA A 8 2.65 -8.64 4.05
C ALA A 8 2.56 -8.02 5.45
N VAL A 9 3.58 -8.28 6.29
CA VAL A 9 3.72 -7.79 7.65
C VAL A 9 5.08 -7.12 7.79
N LEU A 10 5.12 -6.01 8.52
CA LEU A 10 6.35 -5.32 8.84
C LEU A 10 6.98 -5.93 10.08
N GLU A 11 8.14 -6.55 9.92
CA GLU A 11 8.93 -7.06 11.04
C GLU A 11 9.42 -5.89 11.90
N GLN A 12 8.96 -5.80 13.15
CA GLN A 12 9.31 -4.72 14.07
C GLN A 12 10.28 -5.15 15.19
N CYS A 13 11.09 -6.16 14.91
CA CYS A 13 11.94 -6.82 15.91
C CYS A 13 13.41 -6.46 15.72
N GLY A 14 14.21 -6.66 16.78
CA GLY A 14 15.65 -6.51 16.74
C GLY A 14 16.08 -5.18 16.12
N ALA A 15 16.96 -5.24 15.11
CA ALA A 15 17.50 -4.07 14.42
C ALA A 15 16.46 -3.26 13.61
N LEU A 16 15.22 -3.74 13.47
CA LEU A 16 14.14 -3.11 12.70
C LEU A 16 13.06 -2.47 13.58
N ARG A 17 13.17 -2.58 14.92
CA ARG A 17 12.22 -1.94 15.85
C ARG A 17 12.17 -0.42 15.63
N GLY A 18 10.97 0.10 15.37
CA GLY A 18 10.74 1.52 15.08
C GLY A 18 11.26 1.99 13.72
N LYS A 19 11.77 1.09 12.87
CA LYS A 19 12.24 1.43 11.52
C LYS A 19 11.09 1.41 10.53
N ARG A 20 11.26 2.23 9.48
CA ARG A 20 10.36 2.27 8.34
C ARG A 20 10.80 1.24 7.31
N ALA A 21 9.85 0.64 6.62
CA ALA A 21 10.11 -0.40 5.62
C ALA A 21 9.74 0.06 4.21
N ALA A 22 10.43 -0.50 3.22
CA ALA A 22 9.99 -0.49 1.83
C ALA A 22 9.20 -1.77 1.58
N VAL A 23 8.09 -1.66 0.85
CA VAL A 23 7.25 -2.81 0.51
C VAL A 23 6.93 -2.81 -0.98
N LYS A 24 6.94 -3.99 -1.60
CA LYS A 24 6.46 -4.18 -2.96
C LYS A 24 4.94 -4.30 -2.91
N VAL A 25 4.23 -3.36 -3.49
CA VAL A 25 2.77 -3.40 -3.63
C VAL A 25 2.43 -3.97 -5.00
N SER A 26 1.50 -4.91 -5.05
CA SER A 26 0.95 -5.47 -6.28
C SER A 26 -0.56 -5.31 -6.30
N TRP A 27 -1.12 -4.93 -7.45
CA TRP A 27 -2.55 -4.69 -7.63
C TRP A 27 -3.09 -5.31 -8.92
N ASP A 28 -4.37 -5.68 -8.87
CA ASP A 28 -5.17 -6.06 -10.02
C ASP A 28 -6.62 -5.57 -9.83
N ALA A 29 -6.98 -4.55 -10.62
CA ALA A 29 -8.30 -3.93 -10.68
C ALA A 29 -9.01 -4.18 -12.02
N THR A 30 -8.52 -5.12 -12.84
CA THR A 30 -9.13 -5.43 -14.15
C THR A 30 -10.59 -5.86 -14.00
N THR A 31 -10.93 -6.59 -12.94
CA THR A 31 -12.31 -7.01 -12.62
C THR A 31 -13.25 -5.83 -12.37
N ALA A 32 -12.73 -4.64 -12.05
CA ALA A 32 -13.52 -3.43 -11.84
C ALA A 32 -13.84 -2.68 -13.15
N ARG A 33 -13.39 -3.20 -14.31
CA ARG A 33 -13.59 -2.60 -15.64
C ARG A 33 -13.09 -1.16 -15.73
N VAL A 34 -11.97 -0.87 -15.06
CA VAL A 34 -11.26 0.42 -15.14
C VAL A 34 -9.95 0.22 -15.88
N ASN A 35 -9.51 1.24 -16.61
CA ASN A 35 -8.22 1.20 -17.33
C ASN A 35 -7.08 1.78 -16.51
N THR A 36 -7.41 2.74 -15.64
CA THR A 36 -6.45 3.50 -14.84
C THR A 36 -6.89 3.51 -13.38
N VAL A 37 -5.91 3.39 -12.49
CA VAL A 37 -6.08 3.48 -11.04
C VAL A 37 -5.14 4.53 -10.47
N LYS A 38 -5.52 5.04 -9.30
CA LYS A 38 -4.65 5.86 -8.45
C LYS A 38 -4.35 5.07 -7.18
N ILE A 39 -3.09 5.05 -6.79
CA ILE A 39 -2.62 4.46 -5.55
C ILE A 39 -2.22 5.61 -4.64
N TRP A 40 -2.93 5.73 -3.53
CA TRP A 40 -2.68 6.70 -2.49
C TRP A 40 -2.00 6.03 -1.32
N VAL A 41 -1.17 6.79 -0.64
CA VAL A 41 -0.47 6.39 0.57
C VAL A 41 -0.98 7.23 1.71
N GLN A 42 -1.42 6.58 2.78
CA GLN A 42 -1.87 7.22 3.99
C GLN A 42 -0.98 6.82 5.15
N ASP A 43 -0.32 7.80 5.76
CA ASP A 43 0.25 7.67 7.10
C ASP A 43 -0.89 7.84 8.13
N PRO A 44 -0.92 7.10 9.25
CA PRO A 44 -2.01 7.19 10.23
C PRO A 44 -2.30 8.62 10.73
N SER A 45 -1.29 9.48 10.76
CA SER A 45 -1.36 10.84 11.28
C SER A 45 -1.54 11.92 10.20
N LYS A 46 -1.62 11.53 8.91
CA LYS A 46 -1.60 12.48 7.79
C LYS A 46 -2.67 12.16 6.76
N GLU A 47 -2.98 13.19 5.98
CA GLU A 47 -3.85 13.02 4.81
C GLU A 47 -3.19 12.10 3.76
N PRO A 48 -4.00 11.33 3.00
CA PRO A 48 -3.49 10.50 1.91
C PRO A 48 -2.79 11.34 0.83
N LYS A 49 -1.66 10.85 0.33
CA LYS A 49 -0.91 11.46 -0.77
C LYS A 49 -0.92 10.53 -1.98
N LEU A 50 -1.08 11.11 -3.17
CA LEU A 50 -0.99 10.33 -4.41
C LEU A 50 0.44 9.82 -4.59
N TRP A 51 0.58 8.51 -4.70
CA TRP A 51 1.88 7.86 -4.88
C TRP A 51 2.09 7.36 -6.31
N ALA A 52 1.02 6.90 -6.97
CA ALA A 52 1.05 6.50 -8.37
C ALA A 52 -0.30 6.71 -9.05
N ALA A 53 -0.28 7.07 -10.32
CA ALA A 53 -1.39 6.92 -11.25
C ALA A 53 -0.91 6.03 -12.39
N THR A 54 -1.57 4.91 -12.63
CA THR A 54 -1.03 3.81 -13.45
C THR A 54 -2.15 2.91 -13.99
N GLY A 55 -1.78 1.90 -14.78
CA GLY A 55 -2.73 0.93 -15.34
C GLY A 55 -3.41 0.07 -14.27
N ALA A 56 -4.52 -0.56 -14.66
CA ALA A 56 -5.37 -1.33 -13.75
C ALA A 56 -4.70 -2.53 -13.06
N ALA A 57 -3.55 -3.00 -13.55
CA ALA A 57 -2.76 -4.04 -12.90
C ALA A 57 -1.27 -3.69 -12.94
N GLY A 58 -0.52 -4.16 -11.94
CA GLY A 58 0.92 -3.93 -11.87
C GLY A 58 1.51 -4.17 -10.49
N SER A 59 2.78 -3.82 -10.35
CA SER A 59 3.46 -3.78 -9.05
C SER A 59 4.47 -2.62 -8.98
N LYS A 60 4.72 -2.12 -7.77
CA LYS A 60 5.68 -1.03 -7.51
C LYS A 60 6.22 -1.14 -6.09
N VAL A 61 7.50 -0.82 -5.92
CA VAL A 61 8.15 -0.80 -4.60
C VAL A 61 8.02 0.59 -3.98
N SER A 62 7.51 0.67 -2.75
CA SER A 62 7.46 1.90 -1.96
C SER A 62 8.85 2.34 -1.53
N GLY A 63 8.99 3.59 -1.10
CA GLY A 63 10.19 3.95 -0.34
C GLY A 63 10.16 3.35 1.06
N ALA A 64 11.28 3.46 1.78
CA ALA A 64 11.42 3.05 3.18
C ALA A 64 10.71 4.03 4.13
N TRP A 65 9.41 4.21 3.95
CA TRP A 65 8.57 5.10 4.74
C TRP A 65 7.32 4.42 5.29
N MET A 66 7.09 3.12 5.00
CA MET A 66 5.97 2.39 5.58
C MET A 66 6.20 2.14 7.07
N THR A 67 5.15 2.39 7.85
CA THR A 67 5.08 2.05 9.27
C THR A 67 3.85 1.20 9.55
N ASP A 68 3.74 0.70 10.78
CA ASP A 68 2.48 0.12 11.24
C ASP A 68 1.33 1.12 11.10
N GLY A 69 0.17 0.63 10.66
CA GLY A 69 -1.02 1.44 10.40
C GLY A 69 -1.00 2.24 9.10
N SER A 70 0.16 2.40 8.43
CA SER A 70 0.21 3.00 7.09
C SER A 70 -0.67 2.22 6.12
N ALA A 71 -1.29 2.88 5.16
CA ALA A 71 -2.18 2.22 4.21
C ALA A 71 -1.91 2.60 2.75
N PHE A 72 -2.12 1.63 1.86
CA PHE A 72 -2.31 1.88 0.43
C PHE A 72 -3.80 1.87 0.13
N ILE A 73 -4.27 2.91 -0.54
CA ILE A 73 -5.66 3.04 -0.98
C ILE A 73 -5.66 3.05 -2.50
N LEU A 74 -6.34 2.10 -3.10
CA LEU A 74 -6.52 2.00 -4.54
C LEU A 74 -7.86 2.64 -4.91
N THR A 75 -7.86 3.59 -5.83
CA THR A 75 -9.08 4.20 -6.38
C THR A 75 -9.09 4.09 -7.89
N ASP A 76 -10.28 4.20 -8.50
CA ASP A 76 -10.36 4.49 -9.94
C ASP A 76 -9.95 5.95 -10.23
N ALA A 77 -9.95 6.33 -11.51
CA ALA A 77 -9.61 7.68 -11.94
C ALA A 77 -10.52 8.77 -11.34
N GLY A 78 -11.80 8.43 -11.10
CA GLY A 78 -12.82 9.29 -10.51
C GLY A 78 -12.75 9.38 -8.98
N GLY A 79 -11.86 8.62 -8.34
CA GLY A 79 -11.65 8.67 -6.89
C GLY A 79 -12.50 7.68 -6.09
N ARG A 80 -13.30 6.82 -6.74
CA ARG A 80 -14.02 5.77 -6.03
C ARG A 80 -13.02 4.72 -5.52
N GLN A 81 -13.07 4.44 -4.23
CA GLN A 81 -12.21 3.44 -3.61
C GLN A 81 -12.54 2.04 -4.12
N LEU A 82 -11.50 1.33 -4.53
CA LEU A 82 -11.53 -0.03 -5.09
C LEU A 82 -11.00 -1.05 -4.09
N ALA A 83 -9.94 -0.72 -3.36
CA ALA A 83 -9.34 -1.55 -2.34
C ALA A 83 -8.55 -0.71 -1.33
N ARG A 84 -8.33 -1.25 -0.12
CA ARG A 84 -7.47 -0.66 0.90
C ARG A 84 -6.63 -1.76 1.54
N LEU A 85 -5.33 -1.52 1.66
CA LEU A 85 -4.37 -2.41 2.30
C LEU A 85 -3.73 -1.65 3.46
N VAL A 86 -3.90 -2.14 4.68
CA VAL A 86 -3.30 -1.56 5.88
C VAL A 86 -2.08 -2.39 6.27
N MET A 87 -0.93 -1.74 6.38
CA MET A 87 0.27 -2.35 6.90
C MET A 87 0.10 -2.68 8.38
N ARG A 88 0.43 -3.91 8.72
CA ARG A 88 0.50 -4.35 10.10
C ARG A 88 1.94 -4.66 10.43
N ALA A 89 2.34 -4.30 11.63
CA ALA A 89 3.57 -4.82 12.20
C ALA A 89 3.31 -6.03 13.11
N ALA A 90 4.26 -6.95 13.11
CA ALA A 90 4.33 -8.00 14.11
C ALA A 90 5.57 -7.81 14.97
N SER A 91 5.40 -8.01 16.27
CA SER A 91 6.50 -8.33 17.17
C SER A 91 6.92 -9.77 16.95
N CYS A 92 8.22 -10.02 16.92
CA CYS A 92 8.76 -11.38 16.90
C CYS A 92 8.55 -11.96 18.29
N GLY A 93 7.96 -13.14 18.33
CA GLY A 93 7.87 -13.96 19.54
C GLY A 93 9.23 -14.49 19.97
#